data_AF-A0A943H4N0-F1
#
_entry.id   AF-A0A943H4N0-F1
#
_cell.length_a   1.000
_cell.length_b   1.000
_cell.length_c   1.000
_cell.angle_alpha   90.00
_cell.angle_beta   90.00
_cell.angle_gamma   90.00
#
_symmetry.space_group_name_H-M   'P 1'
#
loop_
_entity.id
_entity.type
_entity.pdbx_description
1 polymer ?
#
loop_
_entity_poly.entity_id
_entity_poly.type
_entity_poly.pdbx_seq_one_letter_code
_entity_poly.pdbx_strand_id
1 'polypeptide(L)'
;MYYFVALEGIFSKFEINEEWVDYLIRNRTILLEWVRYNLIGYLQDRNPNVPGIVEKVQKPEKRDLRRVSDYWKTIIEIDPKIKEIYQKVSLKDKPISIDHFVPWQYLSHDELWNLSPTTKNINSMKGNQLPNLYENFERLAELQHKALMMCNDYEIVRDKFKICLDYHVNSIEIRNSLYQSNMDLQSYKERLYNVIQPVYDSAKMSGFTEWIPRKQRWK
;
A
#
# COMPACT_ATOMS: atom_id res chain seq x y z
N MET A 1 30.43 -30.99 5.71
CA MET A 1 29.03 -30.58 5.45
C MET A 1 28.68 -30.74 3.98
N TYR A 2 29.41 -30.12 3.04
CA TYR A 2 29.28 -30.38 1.59
C TYR A 2 30.65 -30.29 0.90
N TYR A 3 30.76 -30.76 -0.35
CA TYR A 3 31.93 -30.57 -1.22
C TYR A 3 31.51 -30.31 -2.67
N PHE A 4 32.29 -29.51 -3.39
CA PHE A 4 32.05 -29.27 -4.81
C PHE A 4 32.56 -30.46 -5.63
N VAL A 5 31.71 -30.94 -6.54
CA VAL A 5 32.01 -32.03 -7.49
C VAL A 5 32.40 -31.43 -8.86
N ALA A 6 31.93 -30.22 -9.16
CA ALA A 6 32.32 -29.43 -10.33
C ALA A 6 32.17 -27.94 -10.05
N LEU A 7 33.11 -27.11 -10.51
CA LEU A 7 33.09 -25.65 -10.38
C LEU A 7 32.86 -25.02 -11.76
N GLU A 8 31.63 -24.56 -12.00
CA GLU A 8 31.17 -24.02 -13.30
C GLU A 8 30.36 -22.72 -13.09
N GLY A 9 30.80 -21.86 -12.17
CA GLY A 9 30.07 -20.64 -11.81
C GLY A 9 28.68 -20.96 -11.25
N ILE A 10 27.62 -20.42 -11.87
CA ILE A 10 26.22 -20.69 -11.47
C ILE A 10 25.79 -22.15 -11.67
N PHE A 11 26.54 -22.91 -12.49
CA PHE A 11 26.26 -24.33 -12.76
C PHE A 11 27.11 -25.28 -11.89
N SER A 12 27.81 -24.75 -10.89
CA SER A 12 28.62 -25.56 -9.98
C SER A 12 27.78 -26.64 -9.31
N LYS A 13 28.33 -27.86 -9.26
CA LYS A 13 27.70 -29.02 -8.63
C LYS A 13 28.35 -29.28 -7.29
N PHE A 14 27.56 -29.61 -6.29
CA PHE A 14 28.05 -29.98 -4.98
C PHE A 14 27.24 -31.16 -4.44
N GLU A 15 27.88 -31.93 -3.57
CA GLU A 15 27.25 -33.03 -2.83
C GLU A 15 27.27 -32.71 -1.34
N ILE A 16 26.18 -33.04 -0.66
CA ILE A 16 26.02 -32.88 0.78
C ILE A 16 26.34 -34.24 1.42
N ASN A 17 27.13 -34.21 2.49
CA ASN A 17 27.39 -35.43 3.27
C ASN A 17 26.07 -35.93 3.89
N GLU A 18 25.75 -37.22 3.71
CA GLU A 18 24.52 -37.86 4.20
C GLU A 18 24.24 -37.59 5.69
N GLU A 19 25.27 -37.56 6.53
CA GLU A 19 25.13 -37.30 7.98
C GLU A 19 24.51 -35.94 8.29
N TRP A 20 24.67 -34.97 7.39
CA TRP A 20 24.13 -33.62 7.54
C TRP A 20 22.74 -33.44 6.92
N VAL A 21 22.30 -34.36 6.06
CA VAL A 21 21.00 -34.26 5.35
C VAL A 21 19.86 -34.19 6.37
N ASP A 22 19.87 -35.10 7.34
CA ASP A 22 18.88 -35.15 8.41
C ASP A 22 18.84 -33.86 9.24
N TYR A 23 20.01 -33.33 9.60
CA TYR A 23 20.10 -32.08 10.35
C TYR A 23 19.52 -30.90 9.56
N LEU A 24 19.87 -30.77 8.28
CA LEU A 24 19.39 -29.70 7.42
C LEU A 24 17.87 -29.77 7.19
N ILE A 25 17.32 -30.98 7.00
CA ILE A 25 15.87 -31.18 6.83
C ILE A 25 15.11 -30.83 8.11
N ARG A 26 15.63 -31.26 9.28
CA ARG A 26 15.01 -30.96 10.59
C ARG A 26 15.04 -29.47 10.90
N ASN A 27 16.12 -28.77 10.55
CA ASN A 27 16.32 -27.34 10.84
C ASN A 27 15.95 -26.41 9.67
N ARG A 28 15.34 -26.94 8.59
CA ARG A 28 15.10 -26.20 7.34
C ARG A 28 14.42 -24.85 7.54
N THR A 29 13.48 -24.76 8.48
CA THR A 29 12.73 -23.51 8.73
C THR A 29 13.68 -22.43 9.21
N ILE A 30 14.50 -22.71 10.23
CA ILE A 30 15.46 -21.74 10.79
C ILE A 30 16.48 -21.33 9.73
N LEU A 31 16.98 -22.30 8.96
CA LEU A 31 17.95 -22.04 7.90
C LEU A 31 17.37 -21.17 6.78
N LEU A 32 16.14 -21.47 6.34
CA LEU A 32 15.44 -20.65 5.34
C LEU A 32 15.18 -19.23 5.86
N GLU A 33 14.71 -19.08 7.10
CA GLU A 33 14.49 -17.76 7.70
C GLU A 33 15.79 -16.97 7.84
N TRP A 34 16.90 -17.64 8.18
CA TRP A 34 18.22 -17.00 8.23
C TRP A 34 18.70 -16.52 6.84
N VAL A 35 18.54 -17.35 5.80
CA VAL A 35 18.85 -16.94 4.42
C VAL A 35 17.97 -15.77 3.97
N ARG A 36 16.67 -15.82 4.29
CA ARG A 36 15.71 -14.74 3.98
C ARG A 36 16.08 -13.44 4.67
N TYR A 37 16.43 -13.49 5.95
CA TYR A 37 16.88 -12.32 6.71
C TYR A 37 18.08 -11.63 6.05
N ASN A 38 19.10 -12.41 5.69
CA ASN A 38 20.29 -11.88 5.01
C ASN A 38 19.96 -11.33 3.62
N LEU A 39 19.07 -11.98 2.87
CA LEU A 39 18.59 -11.48 1.59
C LEU A 39 17.84 -10.15 1.73
N ILE A 40 16.96 -10.02 2.74
CA ILE A 40 16.25 -8.78 3.03
C ILE A 40 17.25 -7.66 3.35
N GLY A 41 18.24 -7.91 4.21
CA GLY A 41 19.30 -6.94 4.51
C GLY A 41 20.07 -6.51 3.27
N TYR A 42 20.54 -7.47 2.47
CA TYR A 42 21.24 -7.19 1.21
C TYR A 42 20.40 -6.34 0.25
N LEU A 43 19.11 -6.65 0.10
CA LEU A 43 18.21 -5.90 -0.76
C LEU A 43 17.95 -4.48 -0.22
N GLN A 44 17.82 -4.32 1.09
CA GLN A 44 17.64 -3.02 1.75
C GLN A 44 18.83 -2.10 1.56
N ASP A 45 20.06 -2.61 1.71
CA ASP A 45 21.28 -1.85 1.52
C ASP A 45 21.44 -1.33 0.09
N ARG A 46 20.99 -2.12 -0.89
CA ARG A 46 21.10 -1.80 -2.32
C ARG A 46 19.92 -0.98 -2.85
N ASN A 47 18.79 -0.98 -2.16
CA ASN A 47 17.55 -0.32 -2.59
C ASN A 47 16.96 0.52 -1.44
N PRO A 48 17.69 1.50 -0.88
CA PRO A 48 17.28 2.21 0.32
C PRO A 48 15.95 2.96 0.15
N ASN A 49 15.61 3.37 -1.07
CA ASN A 49 14.38 4.12 -1.38
C ASN A 49 13.17 3.22 -1.66
N VAL A 50 13.35 1.90 -1.64
CA VAL A 50 12.28 0.95 -1.94
C VAL A 50 11.63 0.51 -0.62
N PRO A 51 10.39 0.90 -0.35
CA PRO A 51 9.69 0.45 0.85
C PRO A 51 9.24 -1.01 0.71
N GLY A 52 8.96 -1.63 1.86
CA GLY A 52 8.31 -2.94 1.95
C GLY A 52 9.13 -4.08 1.34
N ILE A 53 10.45 -4.09 1.53
CA ILE A 53 11.33 -5.13 0.94
C ILE A 53 10.97 -6.51 1.47
N VAL A 54 10.64 -6.62 2.76
CA VAL A 54 10.18 -7.87 3.37
C VAL A 54 8.97 -8.42 2.63
N GLU A 55 7.98 -7.57 2.36
CA GLU A 55 6.72 -7.88 1.68
C GLU A 55 6.90 -8.09 0.19
N LYS A 56 7.97 -7.56 -0.41
CA LYS A 56 8.33 -7.85 -1.80
C LYS A 56 9.01 -9.20 -1.95
N VAL A 57 9.85 -9.58 -0.99
CA VAL A 57 10.49 -10.90 -0.91
C VAL A 57 9.46 -11.97 -0.56
N GLN A 58 8.52 -11.65 0.32
CA GLN A 58 7.42 -12.51 0.73
C GLN A 58 6.09 -11.77 0.56
N LYS A 59 5.57 -11.80 -0.68
CA LYS A 59 4.25 -11.20 -0.95
C LYS A 59 3.18 -11.90 -0.12
N PRO A 60 2.33 -11.16 0.61
CA PRO A 60 1.17 -11.74 1.24
C PRO A 60 0.32 -12.48 0.18
N GLU A 61 -0.16 -13.67 0.51
CA GLU A 61 -0.96 -14.46 -0.44
C GLU A 61 -2.24 -13.72 -0.90
N LYS A 62 -2.79 -12.84 -0.05
CA LYS A 62 -3.98 -12.05 -0.35
C LYS A 62 -3.88 -10.64 0.24
N ARG A 63 -4.29 -9.65 -0.57
CA ARG A 63 -4.64 -8.30 -0.13
C ARG A 63 -5.95 -8.36 0.66
N ASP A 64 -6.06 -7.68 1.80
CA ASP A 64 -7.30 -7.64 2.60
C ASP A 64 -7.84 -6.22 2.71
N LEU A 65 -8.51 -5.77 1.65
CA LEU A 65 -9.15 -4.44 1.58
C LEU A 65 -10.59 -4.43 2.12
N ARG A 66 -11.06 -5.53 2.75
CA ARG A 66 -12.46 -5.63 3.20
C ARG A 66 -12.79 -4.61 4.28
N ARG A 67 -11.89 -4.44 5.26
CA ARG A 67 -12.04 -3.46 6.36
C ARG A 67 -12.15 -2.04 5.82
N VAL A 68 -11.26 -1.68 4.89
CA VAL A 68 -11.24 -0.36 4.24
C VAL A 68 -12.47 -0.16 3.35
N SER A 69 -12.93 -1.21 2.65
CA SER A 69 -14.17 -1.16 1.87
C SER A 69 -15.39 -0.92 2.74
N ASP A 70 -15.51 -1.61 3.86
CA ASP A 70 -16.63 -1.45 4.79
C ASP A 70 -16.61 -0.07 5.47
N TYR A 71 -15.41 0.43 5.80
CA TYR A 71 -15.22 1.80 6.29
C TYR A 71 -15.76 2.83 5.29
N TRP A 72 -15.33 2.76 4.02
CA TRP A 72 -15.78 3.72 3.02
C TRP A 72 -17.26 3.58 2.65
N LYS A 73 -17.83 2.36 2.63
CA LYS A 73 -19.29 2.18 2.44
C LYS A 73 -20.08 2.88 3.53
N THR A 74 -19.67 2.71 4.79
CA THR A 74 -20.31 3.36 5.95
C THR A 74 -20.30 4.89 5.80
N ILE A 75 -19.16 5.47 5.38
CA ILE A 75 -19.04 6.92 5.16
C ILE A 75 -19.94 7.37 4.00
N ILE A 76 -20.00 6.63 2.89
CA ILE A 76 -20.81 6.98 1.71
C ILE A 76 -22.32 6.86 2.00
N GLU A 77 -22.73 5.91 2.84
CA GLU A 77 -24.12 5.78 3.30
C GLU A 77 -24.56 7.00 4.11
N ILE A 78 -23.67 7.52 4.97
CA ILE A 78 -23.91 8.72 5.78
C ILE A 78 -23.85 9.99 4.94
N ASP A 79 -22.84 10.12 4.06
CA ASP A 79 -22.69 11.24 3.14
C ASP A 79 -22.70 10.78 1.66
N PRO A 80 -23.89 10.70 1.03
CA PRO A 80 -24.02 10.29 -0.36
C PRO A 80 -23.46 11.32 -1.37
N LYS A 81 -23.00 12.49 -0.91
CA LYS A 81 -22.34 13.49 -1.78
C LYS A 81 -20.89 13.13 -2.07
N ILE A 82 -20.32 12.12 -1.41
CA ILE A 82 -18.97 11.65 -1.67
C ILE A 82 -18.79 11.23 -3.13
N LYS A 83 -17.68 11.69 -3.70
CA LYS A 83 -17.24 11.44 -5.07
C LYS A 83 -15.83 10.88 -5.02
N GLU A 84 -15.49 10.05 -6.00
CA GLU A 84 -14.11 9.58 -6.13
C GLU A 84 -13.17 10.69 -6.61
N ILE A 85 -11.88 10.53 -6.30
CA ILE A 85 -10.90 11.63 -6.39
C ILE A 85 -10.41 11.93 -7.82
N TYR A 86 -10.66 11.05 -8.79
CA TYR A 86 -10.08 11.16 -10.12
C TYR A 86 -11.00 11.92 -11.09
N GLN A 87 -12.22 11.43 -11.28
CA GLN A 87 -13.20 11.95 -12.24
C GLN A 87 -14.41 12.62 -11.56
N LYS A 88 -14.40 12.72 -10.23
CA LYS A 88 -15.50 13.29 -9.41
C LYS A 88 -16.83 12.58 -9.63
N VAL A 89 -16.79 11.29 -9.97
CA VAL A 89 -17.98 10.46 -10.14
C VAL A 89 -18.58 10.18 -8.76
N SER A 90 -19.90 10.39 -8.61
CA SER A 90 -20.60 10.02 -7.36
C SER A 90 -20.51 8.52 -7.12
N LEU A 91 -20.26 8.14 -5.87
CA LEU A 91 -20.19 6.76 -5.40
C LEU A 91 -21.49 6.25 -4.79
N LYS A 92 -22.51 7.11 -4.68
CA LYS A 92 -23.82 6.74 -4.19
C LYS A 92 -24.41 5.60 -5.04
N ASP A 93 -24.95 4.58 -4.37
CA ASP A 93 -25.62 3.43 -4.98
C ASP A 93 -24.77 2.67 -6.00
N LYS A 94 -23.42 2.71 -5.88
CA LYS A 94 -22.49 2.02 -6.78
C LYS A 94 -21.64 0.99 -6.04
N PRO A 95 -21.28 -0.13 -6.70
CA PRO A 95 -20.27 -1.04 -6.17
C PRO A 95 -18.91 -0.33 -6.17
N ILE A 96 -18.42 -0.01 -4.97
CA ILE A 96 -17.12 0.63 -4.80
C ILE A 96 -15.97 -0.38 -4.94
N SER A 97 -14.81 0.14 -5.30
CA SER A 97 -13.50 -0.49 -5.21
C SER A 97 -12.58 0.41 -4.40
N ILE A 98 -11.53 -0.16 -3.80
CA ILE A 98 -10.47 0.63 -3.18
C ILE A 98 -9.29 0.74 -4.16
N ASP A 99 -8.80 1.95 -4.37
CA ASP A 99 -7.60 2.26 -5.17
C ASP A 99 -6.42 2.63 -4.26
N HIS A 100 -5.22 2.30 -4.71
CA HIS A 100 -3.95 2.75 -4.12
C HIS A 100 -3.42 3.95 -4.91
N PHE A 101 -3.34 5.11 -4.26
CA PHE A 101 -2.90 6.36 -4.88
C PHE A 101 -1.52 6.18 -5.51
N VAL A 102 -0.51 5.81 -4.72
CA VAL A 102 0.73 5.21 -5.21
C VAL A 102 0.50 3.71 -5.44
N PRO A 103 0.81 3.15 -6.62
CA PRO A 103 0.51 1.77 -6.97
C PRO A 103 0.98 0.75 -5.92
N TRP A 104 0.11 -0.21 -5.60
CA TRP A 104 0.45 -1.31 -4.69
C TRP A 104 1.67 -2.12 -5.16
N GLN A 105 1.89 -2.24 -6.47
CA GLN A 105 3.09 -2.88 -7.01
C GLN A 105 4.40 -2.21 -6.56
N TYR A 106 4.35 -0.90 -6.28
CA TYR A 106 5.48 -0.18 -5.72
C TYR A 106 5.53 -0.28 -4.19
N LEU A 107 4.42 -0.08 -3.49
CA LEU A 107 4.40 -0.04 -2.02
C LEU A 107 4.40 -1.41 -1.35
N SER A 108 3.69 -2.38 -1.91
CA SER A 108 3.46 -3.72 -1.36
C SER A 108 2.71 -3.76 -0.01
N HIS A 109 2.09 -2.65 0.39
CA HIS A 109 1.26 -2.54 1.59
C HIS A 109 -0.08 -1.86 1.32
N ASP A 110 -1.07 -2.21 2.14
CA ASP A 110 -2.41 -1.61 2.14
C ASP A 110 -2.48 -0.50 3.21
N GLU A 111 -1.60 0.50 3.12
CA GLU A 111 -1.53 1.64 4.04
C GLU A 111 -2.71 2.60 3.86
N LEU A 112 -3.46 2.89 4.93
CA LEU A 112 -4.73 3.63 4.90
C LEU A 112 -4.60 5.02 4.26
N TRP A 113 -3.49 5.73 4.51
CA TRP A 113 -3.21 7.05 3.93
C TRP A 113 -3.07 7.00 2.40
N ASN A 114 -2.82 5.83 1.82
CA ASN A 114 -2.68 5.60 0.38
C ASN A 114 -3.97 5.05 -0.27
N LEU A 115 -5.02 4.78 0.50
CA LEU A 115 -6.22 4.08 0.01
C LEU A 115 -7.41 5.03 -0.15
N SER A 116 -8.10 4.99 -1.30
CA SER A 116 -9.31 5.79 -1.52
C SER A 116 -10.40 5.00 -2.24
N PRO A 117 -11.70 5.32 -2.02
CA PRO A 117 -12.79 4.64 -2.70
C PRO A 117 -12.95 5.20 -4.11
N THR A 118 -13.20 4.29 -5.05
CA THR A 118 -13.49 4.62 -6.45
C THR A 118 -14.45 3.58 -7.04
N THR A 119 -14.68 3.64 -8.35
CA THR A 119 -15.42 2.59 -9.07
C THR A 119 -14.44 1.58 -9.67
N LYS A 120 -14.87 0.32 -9.87
CA LYS A 120 -14.05 -0.71 -10.52
C LYS A 120 -13.52 -0.29 -11.89
N ASN A 121 -14.32 0.46 -12.65
CA ASN A 121 -13.92 0.96 -13.96
C ASN A 121 -12.74 1.95 -13.86
N ILE A 122 -12.84 2.96 -12.97
CA ILE A 122 -11.79 3.96 -12.80
C ILE A 122 -10.51 3.35 -12.24
N ASN A 123 -10.64 2.47 -11.23
CA ASN A 123 -9.50 1.72 -10.68
C ASN A 123 -8.77 0.94 -11.79
N SER A 124 -9.53 0.20 -12.62
CA SER A 124 -8.95 -0.54 -13.74
C SER A 124 -8.32 0.36 -14.81
N MET A 125 -8.87 1.55 -15.04
CA MET A 125 -8.32 2.52 -15.99
C MET A 125 -7.01 3.16 -15.51
N LYS A 126 -6.89 3.44 -14.20
CA LYS A 126 -5.64 3.93 -13.59
C LYS A 126 -4.60 2.83 -13.53
N GLY A 127 -5.01 1.61 -13.15
CA GLY A 127 -4.13 0.46 -13.05
C GLY A 127 -2.93 0.73 -12.14
N ASN A 128 -1.73 0.37 -12.61
CA ASN A 128 -0.48 0.60 -11.88
C ASN A 128 0.15 1.95 -12.21
N GLN A 129 -0.59 2.92 -12.74
CA GLN A 129 -0.04 4.24 -13.05
C GLN A 129 -0.22 5.20 -11.86
N LEU A 130 0.67 6.19 -11.80
CA LEU A 130 0.63 7.27 -10.82
C LEU A 130 -0.45 8.29 -11.21
N PRO A 131 -1.31 8.76 -10.31
CA PRO A 131 -2.27 9.82 -10.60
C PRO A 131 -1.55 11.18 -10.71
N ASN A 132 -2.23 12.21 -11.21
CA ASN A 132 -1.65 13.56 -11.17
C ASN A 132 -1.47 13.99 -9.71
N LEU A 133 -0.22 14.18 -9.31
CA LEU A 133 0.11 14.46 -7.93
C LEU A 133 -0.63 15.70 -7.43
N TYR A 134 -0.52 16.85 -8.08
CA TYR A 134 -1.15 18.09 -7.60
C TYR A 134 -2.68 18.02 -7.52
N GLU A 135 -3.36 17.63 -8.61
CA GLU A 135 -4.82 17.66 -8.67
C GLU A 135 -5.49 16.54 -7.88
N ASN A 136 -4.93 15.33 -7.94
CA ASN A 136 -5.53 14.17 -7.29
C ASN A 136 -5.14 14.08 -5.82
N PHE A 137 -3.95 14.55 -5.41
CA PHE A 137 -3.57 14.66 -4.00
C PHE A 137 -4.52 15.57 -3.25
N GLU A 138 -4.82 16.76 -3.80
CA GLU A 138 -5.67 17.74 -3.12
C GLU A 138 -7.03 17.13 -2.76
N ARG A 139 -7.62 16.40 -3.72
CA ARG A 139 -8.89 15.69 -3.53
C ARG A 139 -8.77 14.49 -2.60
N LEU A 140 -7.66 13.76 -2.63
CA LEU A 140 -7.37 12.69 -1.67
C LEU A 140 -7.32 13.24 -0.25
N ALA A 141 -6.58 14.32 -0.04
CA ALA A 141 -6.40 14.94 1.27
C ALA A 141 -7.72 15.46 1.82
N GLU A 142 -8.53 16.14 1.00
CA GLU A 142 -9.88 16.58 1.37
C GLU A 142 -10.80 15.41 1.73
N LEU A 143 -10.78 14.35 0.93
CA LEU A 143 -11.63 13.18 1.16
C LEU A 143 -11.23 12.46 2.46
N GLN A 144 -9.94 12.27 2.70
CA GLN A 144 -9.41 11.63 3.90
C GLN A 144 -9.64 12.47 5.16
N HIS A 145 -9.39 13.79 5.08
CA HIS A 145 -9.67 14.72 6.18
C HIS A 145 -11.15 14.72 6.53
N LYS A 146 -12.04 14.76 5.53
CA LYS A 146 -13.48 14.67 5.75
C LYS A 146 -13.87 13.39 6.47
N ALA A 147 -13.33 12.25 6.05
CA ALA A 147 -13.57 10.97 6.71
C ALA A 147 -13.07 10.96 8.16
N LEU A 148 -11.91 11.57 8.43
CA LEU A 148 -11.39 11.76 9.78
C LEU A 148 -12.31 12.64 10.63
N MET A 149 -12.82 13.75 10.09
CA MET A 149 -13.77 14.60 10.82
C MET A 149 -15.10 13.89 11.09
N MET A 150 -15.59 13.07 10.16
CA MET A 150 -16.78 12.24 10.39
C MET A 150 -16.60 11.24 11.53
N CYS A 151 -15.37 10.84 11.85
CA CYS A 151 -15.13 10.02 13.04
C CYS A 151 -15.52 10.77 14.31
N ASN A 152 -15.46 12.10 14.36
CA ASN A 152 -15.88 12.88 15.53
C ASN A 152 -17.38 12.82 15.77
N ASP A 153 -18.17 12.85 14.70
CA ASP A 153 -19.62 12.99 14.76
C ASP A 153 -20.36 11.65 14.74
N TYR A 154 -19.77 10.60 14.16
CA TYR A 154 -20.43 9.32 13.92
C TYR A 154 -19.65 8.16 14.56
N GLU A 155 -20.21 7.58 15.63
CA GLU A 155 -19.60 6.44 16.36
C GLU A 155 -19.33 5.25 15.45
N ILE A 156 -20.28 4.89 14.57
CA ILE A 156 -20.12 3.79 13.61
C ILE A 156 -18.92 4.00 12.67
N VAL A 157 -18.66 5.24 12.25
CA VAL A 157 -17.49 5.58 11.42
C VAL A 157 -16.21 5.45 12.24
N ARG A 158 -16.23 5.96 13.48
CA ARG A 158 -15.10 5.89 14.41
C ARG A 158 -14.67 4.45 14.71
N ASP A 159 -15.62 3.53 14.87
CA ASP A 159 -15.32 2.13 15.17
C ASP A 159 -14.72 1.40 13.97
N LYS A 160 -15.26 1.64 12.76
CA LYS A 160 -14.65 1.13 11.53
C LYS A 160 -13.27 1.72 11.29
N PHE A 161 -13.08 3.00 11.61
CA PHE A 161 -11.80 3.67 11.50
C PHE A 161 -10.75 3.09 12.44
N LYS A 162 -11.08 2.81 13.71
CA LYS A 162 -10.17 2.14 14.66
C LYS A 162 -9.70 0.78 14.14
N ILE A 163 -10.62 -0.02 13.58
CA ILE A 163 -10.27 -1.29 12.94
C ILE A 163 -9.31 -1.06 11.77
N CYS A 164 -9.51 -0.02 10.96
CA CYS A 164 -8.57 0.32 9.90
C CYS A 164 -7.20 0.75 10.45
N LEU A 165 -7.15 1.54 11.52
CA LEU A 165 -5.88 1.96 12.14
C LEU A 165 -5.03 0.78 12.62
N ASP A 166 -5.64 -0.28 13.14
CA ASP A 166 -4.91 -1.42 13.71
C ASP A 166 -4.37 -2.37 12.63
N TYR A 167 -4.94 -2.36 11.43
CA TYR A 167 -4.57 -3.29 10.35
C TYR A 167 -3.92 -2.61 9.13
N HIS A 168 -4.13 -1.31 8.95
CA HIS A 168 -3.74 -0.57 7.76
C HIS A 168 -2.87 0.66 8.06
N VAL A 169 -2.32 0.77 9.28
CA VAL A 169 -1.35 1.83 9.62
C VAL A 169 -0.20 1.22 10.41
N ASN A 170 0.90 0.91 9.72
CA ASN A 170 2.02 0.21 10.35
C ASN A 170 2.97 1.15 11.11
N SER A 171 3.08 2.41 10.70
CA SER A 171 3.95 3.38 11.35
C SER A 171 3.23 4.11 12.49
N ILE A 172 3.77 3.95 13.70
CA ILE A 172 3.31 4.68 14.90
C ILE A 172 3.47 6.19 14.71
N GLU A 173 4.54 6.63 14.04
CA GLU A 173 4.78 8.04 13.73
C GLU A 173 3.68 8.59 12.80
N ILE A 174 3.37 7.88 11.71
CA ILE A 174 2.29 8.28 10.81
C ILE A 174 0.94 8.26 11.53
N ARG A 175 0.70 7.24 12.38
CA ARG A 175 -0.53 7.13 13.17
C ARG A 175 -0.74 8.36 14.05
N ASN A 176 0.29 8.74 14.79
CA ASN A 176 0.26 9.88 15.69
C ASN A 176 0.28 11.22 14.93
N SER A 177 0.85 11.25 13.73
CA SER A 177 0.95 12.47 12.91
C SER A 177 -0.34 12.77 12.16
N LEU A 178 -0.94 11.80 11.46
CA LEU A 178 -2.09 12.04 10.57
C LEU A 178 -3.44 11.94 11.27
N TYR A 179 -3.60 10.99 12.20
CA TYR A 179 -4.92 10.60 12.71
C TYR A 179 -5.23 11.22 14.07
N GLN A 180 -4.93 12.51 14.22
CA GLN A 180 -5.25 13.29 15.42
C GLN A 180 -6.68 13.81 15.37
N SER A 181 -7.36 13.78 16.52
CA SER A 181 -8.68 14.37 16.67
C SER A 181 -8.64 15.87 16.38
N ASN A 182 -9.62 16.39 15.63
CA ASN A 182 -9.81 17.81 15.37
C ASN A 182 -8.66 18.51 14.62
N MET A 183 -7.85 17.76 13.86
CA MET A 183 -6.86 18.37 12.97
C MET A 183 -7.53 19.24 11.90
N ASP A 184 -7.02 20.45 11.66
CA ASP A 184 -7.50 21.28 10.56
C ASP A 184 -7.03 20.76 9.19
N LEU A 185 -7.75 21.15 8.13
CA LEU A 185 -7.49 20.63 6.78
C LEU A 185 -6.09 21.00 6.26
N GLN A 186 -5.58 22.18 6.59
CA GLN A 186 -4.29 22.65 6.08
C GLN A 186 -3.15 21.85 6.71
N SER A 187 -3.16 21.70 8.04
CA SER A 187 -2.22 20.84 8.75
C SER A 187 -2.27 19.39 8.27
N TYR A 188 -3.48 18.87 8.02
CA TYR A 188 -3.64 17.50 7.51
C TYR A 188 -3.06 17.34 6.11
N LYS A 189 -3.34 18.28 5.19
CA LYS A 189 -2.77 18.31 3.84
C LYS A 189 -1.25 18.31 3.89
N GLU A 190 -0.63 19.19 4.67
CA GLU A 190 0.82 19.27 4.79
C GLU A 190 1.45 17.97 5.29
N ARG A 191 0.88 17.37 6.35
CA ARG A 191 1.38 16.10 6.91
C ARG A 191 1.20 14.94 5.94
N LEU A 192 0.04 14.83 5.28
CA LEU A 192 -0.20 13.78 4.29
C LEU A 192 0.71 13.94 3.07
N TYR A 193 0.99 15.17 2.64
CA TYR A 193 1.91 15.45 1.55
C TYR A 193 3.32 14.96 1.88
N ASN A 194 3.80 15.24 3.10
CA ASN A 194 5.12 14.77 3.55
C ASN A 194 5.24 13.24 3.60
N VAL A 195 4.12 12.52 3.73
CA VAL A 195 4.09 11.05 3.63
C VAL A 195 4.04 10.60 2.17
N ILE A 196 3.18 11.19 1.33
CA ILE A 196 2.94 10.72 -0.05
C ILE A 196 4.07 11.13 -1.00
N GLN A 197 4.56 12.37 -0.91
CA GLN A 197 5.49 12.95 -1.89
C GLN A 197 6.77 12.12 -2.08
N PRO A 198 7.50 11.72 -1.02
CA PRO A 198 8.75 10.98 -1.20
C PRO A 198 8.52 9.60 -1.82
N VAL A 199 7.41 8.95 -1.43
CA VAL A 199 7.02 7.63 -1.95
C VAL A 199 6.62 7.73 -3.43
N TYR A 200 5.84 8.76 -3.78
CA TYR A 200 5.42 9.04 -5.15
C TYR A 200 6.63 9.29 -6.06
N ASP A 201 7.56 10.15 -5.63
CA ASP A 201 8.76 10.49 -6.41
C ASP A 201 9.65 9.27 -6.61
N SER A 202 9.84 8.45 -5.56
CA SER A 202 10.61 7.22 -5.67
C SER A 202 9.94 6.18 -6.59
N ALA A 203 8.60 6.08 -6.58
CA ALA A 203 7.88 5.26 -7.54
C ALA A 203 8.11 5.73 -8.98
N LYS A 204 8.06 7.04 -9.21
CA LYS A 204 8.30 7.66 -10.52
C LYS A 204 9.73 7.39 -11.00
N MET A 205 10.73 7.56 -10.12
CA MET A 205 12.13 7.22 -10.41
C MET A 205 12.34 5.73 -10.71
N SER A 206 11.49 4.87 -10.15
CA SER A 206 11.49 3.42 -10.40
C SER A 206 10.78 3.01 -11.70
N GLY A 207 10.36 3.97 -12.52
CA GLY A 207 9.79 3.73 -13.86
C GLY A 207 8.26 3.67 -13.92
N PHE A 208 7.55 3.98 -12.83
CA PHE A 208 6.09 4.09 -12.86
C PHE A 208 5.67 5.35 -13.63
N THR A 209 4.76 5.20 -14.59
CA THR A 209 4.28 6.31 -15.43
C THR A 209 3.03 6.97 -14.89
N GLU A 210 2.82 8.24 -15.24
CA GLU A 210 1.61 8.97 -14.87
C GLU A 210 0.41 8.55 -15.73
N TRP A 211 -0.75 8.46 -15.09
CA TRP A 211 -2.02 8.18 -15.69
C TRP A 211 -2.59 9.45 -16.31
N ILE A 212 -2.96 9.37 -17.59
CA ILE A 212 -3.65 10.44 -18.30
C ILE A 212 -5.08 9.96 -18.55
N PRO A 213 -6.08 10.48 -17.82
CA PRO A 213 -7.47 10.13 -18.07
C PRO A 213 -7.82 10.48 -19.52
N ARG A 214 -8.35 9.51 -20.27
CA ARG A 214 -8.90 9.83 -21.60
C ARG A 214 -10.02 10.84 -21.38
N LYS A 215 -9.87 12.08 -21.89
CA LYS A 215 -10.97 13.03 -21.97
C LYS A 215 -12.12 12.32 -22.68
N GLN A 216 -13.27 12.19 -22.02
CA GLN A 216 -14.49 11.82 -22.72
C GLN A 216 -14.68 12.86 -23.82
N ARG A 217 -14.50 12.42 -25.07
CA ARG A 217 -15.00 13.18 -26.22
C ARG A 217 -16.52 13.19 -26.04
N TRP A 218 -17.04 14.32 -25.56
CA TRP A 218 -18.47 14.59 -25.61
C TRP A 218 -18.90 14.40 -27.07
N LYS A 219 -19.80 13.43 -27.30
CA LYS A 219 -20.58 13.32 -28.52
C LYS A 219 -21.88 14.08 -28.31
#